data_AF-A0A356KEV6-F1
#
_entry.id   AF-A0A356KEV6-F1
#
_cell.length_a   1.000
_cell.length_b   1.000
_cell.length_c   1.000
_cell.angle_alpha   90.00
_cell.angle_beta   90.00
_cell.angle_gamma   90.00
#
_symmetry.space_group_name_H-M   'P 1'
#
loop_
_entity.id
_entity.type
_entity.pdbx_description
1 polymer ?
#
loop_
_entity_poly.entity_id
_entity_poly.type
_entity_poly.pdbx_seq_one_letter_code
_entity_poly.pdbx_strand_id
1 'polypeptide(L)'
;GWQIVIRQLESQGMPDRCRFELPVEPAEEFSALLTALTQGLRFKEDASERRWDPVERSTGFTLLPPQALREQLEALELTLIQTQDGLKGTMTWDRQEQSVADYFKALVGKDRVRRELRLRRDELVREGEVAVEALLPKLAQELEAALGS
;
A
#
# COMPACT_ATOMS: atom_id res chain seq x y z
N GLY A 1 -7.76 -9.68 -7.72
CA GLY A 1 -7.01 -10.95 -7.79
C GLY A 1 -6.04 -10.91 -8.94
N TRP A 2 -4.98 -11.70 -8.90
CA TRP A 2 -4.00 -11.77 -9.99
C TRP A 2 -4.39 -12.87 -10.99
N GLN A 3 -4.22 -12.61 -12.29
CA GLN A 3 -4.62 -13.53 -13.35
C GLN A 3 -3.44 -13.83 -14.29
N ILE A 4 -3.21 -15.11 -14.59
CA ILE A 4 -2.33 -15.50 -15.68
C ILE A 4 -3.19 -15.74 -16.91
N VAL A 5 -2.87 -15.02 -17.99
CA VAL A 5 -3.48 -15.22 -19.31
C VAL A 5 -2.45 -15.92 -20.20
N ILE A 6 -2.68 -17.20 -20.47
CA ILE A 6 -1.85 -17.96 -21.40
C ILE A 6 -2.43 -17.77 -22.81
N ARG A 7 -1.59 -17.38 -23.76
CA ARG A 7 -1.95 -17.29 -25.18
C ARG A 7 -1.17 -18.33 -25.95
N GLN A 8 -1.87 -19.30 -26.54
CA GLN A 8 -1.25 -20.21 -27.50
C GLN A 8 -1.17 -19.50 -28.85
N LEU A 9 0.04 -19.34 -29.37
CA LEU A 9 0.28 -18.82 -30.72
C LEU A 9 0.13 -19.98 -31.71
N GLU A 10 -1.06 -20.14 -32.28
CA GLU A 10 -1.26 -21.02 -33.43
C GLU A 10 -1.04 -20.27 -34.74
N SER A 11 -0.39 -20.91 -35.70
CA SER A 11 0.03 -20.27 -36.95
C SER A 11 -1.13 -19.93 -37.90
N GLN A 12 -2.34 -20.46 -37.71
CA GLN A 12 -3.50 -20.23 -38.60
C GLN A 12 -4.89 -20.33 -37.93
N GLY A 13 -5.05 -19.90 -36.66
CA GLY A 13 -6.34 -19.99 -35.95
C GLY A 13 -6.52 -18.89 -34.92
N MET A 14 -7.78 -18.57 -34.57
CA MET A 14 -8.11 -17.68 -33.44
C MET A 14 -7.40 -18.20 -32.18
N PRO A 15 -6.61 -17.38 -31.47
CA PRO A 15 -5.87 -17.86 -30.31
C PRO A 15 -6.85 -18.27 -29.21
N ASP A 16 -6.83 -19.54 -28.84
CA ASP A 16 -7.54 -20.01 -27.65
C ASP A 16 -6.98 -19.32 -26.41
N ARG A 17 -7.89 -18.76 -25.60
CA ARG A 17 -7.54 -18.04 -24.36
C ARG A 17 -7.98 -18.86 -23.17
N CYS A 18 -7.02 -19.50 -22.51
CA CYS A 18 -7.24 -20.09 -21.19
C CYS A 18 -6.91 -19.05 -20.11
N ARG A 19 -7.83 -18.85 -19.18
CA ARG A 19 -7.65 -17.98 -18.00
C ARG A 19 -7.55 -18.84 -16.76
N PHE A 20 -6.48 -18.63 -15.99
CA PHE A 20 -6.31 -19.25 -14.68
C PHE A 20 -6.28 -18.15 -13.63
N GLU A 21 -7.16 -18.26 -12.64
CA GLU A 21 -7.11 -17.42 -11.44
C GLU A 21 -6.17 -18.09 -10.46
N LEU A 22 -5.11 -17.38 -10.09
CA LEU A 22 -4.17 -17.86 -9.07
C LEU A 22 -4.47 -17.13 -7.77
N PRO A 23 -4.68 -17.85 -6.65
CA PRO A 23 -4.67 -17.24 -5.34
C PRO A 23 -3.23 -16.79 -5.05
N VAL A 24 -2.97 -15.49 -5.20
CA VAL A 24 -1.69 -14.87 -4.86
C VAL A 24 -1.86 -14.19 -3.52
N GLU A 25 -1.16 -14.71 -2.52
CA GLU A 25 -1.07 -14.07 -1.21
C GLU A 25 0.02 -12.98 -1.25
N PRO A 26 -0.15 -11.88 -0.50
CA PRO A 26 0.90 -10.88 -0.36
C PRO A 26 2.16 -11.53 0.23
N ALA A 27 3.33 -11.12 -0.25
CA ALA A 27 4.60 -11.49 0.36
C ALA A 27 4.60 -11.20 1.87
N GLU A 28 5.35 -12.01 2.62
CA GLU A 28 5.46 -11.92 4.07
C GLU A 28 5.76 -10.49 4.55
N GLU A 29 6.65 -9.80 3.83
CA GLU A 29 7.00 -8.41 4.12
C GLU A 29 5.84 -7.43 3.95
N PHE A 30 5.02 -7.59 2.90
CA PHE A 30 3.82 -6.76 2.72
C PHE A 30 2.82 -7.04 3.85
N SER A 31 2.62 -8.31 4.18
CA SER A 31 1.74 -8.75 5.26
C SER A 31 2.19 -8.21 6.61
N ALA A 32 3.49 -8.17 6.88
CA ALA A 32 4.06 -7.59 8.10
C ALA A 32 3.72 -6.10 8.24
N LEU A 33 3.93 -5.32 7.18
CA LEU A 33 3.60 -3.89 7.16
C LEU A 33 2.09 -3.65 7.31
N LEU A 34 1.27 -4.39 6.56
CA LEU A 34 -0.19 -4.29 6.64
C LEU A 34 -0.70 -4.67 8.03
N THR A 35 -0.11 -5.69 8.66
CA THR A 35 -0.43 -6.09 10.05
C THR A 35 -0.10 -4.96 11.01
N ALA A 36 1.08 -4.34 10.89
CA ALA A 36 1.44 -3.22 11.76
C ALA A 36 0.48 -2.03 11.62
N LEU A 37 0.08 -1.69 10.38
CA LEU A 37 -0.89 -0.62 10.12
C LEU A 37 -2.30 -0.95 10.62
N THR A 38 -2.75 -2.19 10.41
CA THR A 38 -4.14 -2.59 10.73
C THR A 38 -4.34 -2.95 12.20
N GLN A 39 -3.41 -3.67 12.82
CA GLN A 39 -3.49 -4.07 14.22
C GLN A 39 -2.94 -2.98 15.15
N GLY A 40 -1.83 -2.36 14.76
CA GLY A 40 -1.17 -1.35 15.59
C GLY A 40 -1.81 0.03 15.48
N LEU A 41 -1.97 0.55 14.26
CA LEU A 41 -2.55 1.88 14.02
C LEU A 41 -4.06 1.86 13.71
N ARG A 42 -4.69 0.68 13.73
CA ARG A 42 -6.15 0.50 13.53
C ARG A 42 -6.68 0.99 12.19
N PHE A 43 -5.81 1.06 11.17
CA PHE A 43 -6.26 1.26 9.81
C PHE A 43 -7.04 0.04 9.32
N LYS A 44 -7.93 0.23 8.35
CA LYS A 44 -8.66 -0.84 7.70
C LYS A 44 -8.26 -0.91 6.24
N GLU A 45 -7.68 -2.03 5.83
CA GLU A 45 -7.37 -2.24 4.42
C GLU A 45 -8.64 -2.34 3.56
N ASP A 46 -8.64 -1.66 2.42
CA ASP A 46 -9.59 -1.89 1.34
C ASP A 46 -8.97 -2.84 0.30
N ALA A 47 -9.29 -4.13 0.43
CA ALA A 47 -8.75 -5.16 -0.45
C ALA A 47 -9.24 -5.03 -1.91
N SER A 48 -10.32 -4.29 -2.16
CA SER A 48 -10.85 -4.09 -3.52
C SER A 48 -10.01 -3.11 -4.33
N GLU A 49 -9.25 -2.24 -3.65
CA GLU A 49 -8.37 -1.25 -4.26
C GLU A 49 -6.92 -1.71 -4.41
N ARG A 50 -6.62 -2.98 -4.10
CA ARG A 50 -5.29 -3.55 -4.36
C ARG A 50 -4.99 -3.50 -5.85
N ARG A 51 -3.86 -2.86 -6.20
CA ARG A 51 -3.40 -2.71 -7.59
C ARG A 51 -2.01 -3.28 -7.77
N TRP A 52 -1.74 -3.78 -8.97
CA TRP A 52 -0.39 -4.14 -9.40
C TRP A 52 0.00 -3.32 -10.60
N ASP A 53 1.18 -2.70 -10.52
CA ASP A 53 1.82 -2.07 -11.66
C ASP A 53 2.92 -3.00 -12.22
N PRO A 54 2.74 -3.60 -13.41
CA PRO A 54 3.75 -4.46 -14.02
C PRO A 54 4.97 -3.71 -14.55
N VAL A 55 4.84 -2.40 -14.82
CA VAL A 55 5.93 -1.56 -15.35
C VAL A 55 6.87 -1.20 -14.21
N GLU A 56 6.33 -0.69 -13.10
CA GLU A 56 7.11 -0.33 -11.92
C GLU A 56 7.42 -1.53 -11.01
N ARG A 57 6.78 -2.67 -11.26
CA ARG A 57 6.80 -3.86 -10.41
C ARG A 57 6.42 -3.54 -8.97
N SER A 58 5.39 -2.71 -8.82
CA SER A 58 4.93 -2.20 -7.53
C SER A 58 3.51 -2.67 -7.21
N THR A 59 3.29 -3.02 -5.95
CA THR A 59 1.96 -3.38 -5.43
C THR A 59 1.42 -2.20 -4.64
N GLY A 60 0.20 -1.78 -4.97
CA GLY A 60 -0.52 -0.72 -4.31
C GLY A 60 -1.55 -1.24 -3.31
N PHE A 61 -1.65 -0.59 -2.16
CA PHE A 61 -2.64 -0.87 -1.12
C PHE A 61 -3.31 0.42 -0.68
N THR A 62 -4.63 0.41 -0.47
CA THR A 62 -5.36 1.52 0.16
C THR A 62 -5.81 1.11 1.55
N LEU A 63 -5.59 1.98 2.53
CA LEU A 63 -6.06 1.79 3.89
C LEU A 63 -6.90 2.98 4.35
N LEU A 64 -8.05 2.67 4.93
CA LEU A 64 -8.96 3.64 5.52
C LEU A 64 -8.53 3.95 6.97
N PRO A 65 -8.54 5.22 7.37
CA PRO A 65 -8.12 5.61 8.71
C PRO A 65 -9.11 5.15 9.79
N PRO A 66 -8.62 4.96 11.04
CA PRO A 66 -9.48 4.75 12.19
C PRO A 66 -10.38 5.96 12.43
N GLN A 67 -11.50 5.76 13.13
CA GLN A 67 -12.52 6.80 13.33
C GLN A 67 -11.95 8.12 13.88
N ALA A 68 -10.95 8.06 14.76
CA ALA A 68 -10.30 9.24 15.35
C ALA A 68 -9.53 10.11 14.33
N LEU A 69 -9.15 9.55 13.18
CA LEU A 69 -8.36 10.23 12.15
C LEU A 69 -9.17 10.55 10.88
N ARG A 70 -10.44 10.11 10.80
CA ARG A 70 -11.28 10.30 9.60
C ARG A 70 -11.57 11.75 9.26
N GLU A 71 -11.51 12.65 10.24
CA GLU A 71 -11.69 14.09 10.02
C GLU A 71 -10.45 14.76 9.39
N GLN A 72 -9.30 14.06 9.39
CA GLN A 72 -8.00 14.61 8.98
C GLN A 72 -7.43 13.86 7.78
N LEU A 73 -7.73 12.57 7.65
CA LEU A 73 -7.27 11.67 6.61
C LEU A 73 -8.47 11.02 5.94
N GLU A 74 -8.43 10.98 4.62
CA GLU A 74 -9.35 10.21 3.81
C GLU A 74 -8.81 8.78 3.63
N ALA A 75 -7.53 8.66 3.26
CA ALA A 75 -6.89 7.38 3.01
C ALA A 75 -5.37 7.42 3.22
N LEU A 76 -4.78 6.25 3.45
CA LEU A 76 -3.36 5.99 3.30
C LEU A 76 -3.17 5.07 2.08
N GLU A 77 -2.52 5.58 1.03
CA GLU A 77 -2.09 4.78 -0.10
C GLU A 77 -0.63 4.34 0.09
N LEU A 78 -0.37 3.05 -0.11
CA LEU A 78 0.96 2.47 -0.17
C LEU A 78 1.27 2.08 -1.60
N THR A 79 2.48 2.36 -2.07
CA THR A 79 3.02 1.80 -3.32
C THR A 79 4.34 1.13 -2.99
N LEU A 80 4.38 -0.21 -3.01
CA LEU A 80 5.48 -1.00 -2.44
C LEU A 80 6.13 -1.89 -3.49
N ILE A 81 7.45 -2.03 -3.40
CA ILE A 81 8.27 -2.92 -4.19
C ILE A 81 9.05 -3.79 -3.22
N GLN A 82 8.91 -5.11 -3.37
CA GLN A 82 9.72 -6.06 -2.64
C GLN A 82 11.15 -6.07 -3.22
N THR A 83 12.14 -6.03 -2.34
CA THR A 83 13.56 -6.13 -2.68
C THR A 83 14.17 -7.32 -1.95
N GLN A 84 15.42 -7.67 -2.29
CA GLN A 84 16.14 -8.73 -1.58
C GLN A 84 16.36 -8.40 -0.09
N ASP A 85 16.45 -7.10 0.23
CA ASP A 85 16.76 -6.62 1.58
C ASP A 85 15.52 -6.23 2.39
N GLY A 86 14.31 -6.34 1.82
CA GLY A 86 13.05 -5.98 2.47
C GLY A 86 12.06 -5.27 1.54
N LEU A 87 11.59 -4.09 1.96
CA LEU A 87 10.61 -3.28 1.23
C LEU A 87 11.13 -1.88 0.94
N LYS A 88 10.82 -1.40 -0.25
CA LYS A 88 10.91 0.02 -0.61
C LYS A 88 9.59 0.49 -1.20
N GLY A 89 9.28 1.75 -1.07
CA GLY A 89 8.04 2.27 -1.63
C GLY A 89 7.74 3.68 -1.20
N THR A 90 6.47 4.05 -1.33
CA THR A 90 5.98 5.34 -0.85
C THR A 90 4.69 5.18 -0.07
N MET A 91 4.57 5.96 0.99
CA MET A 91 3.33 6.19 1.74
C MET A 91 2.77 7.54 1.29
N THR A 92 1.53 7.56 0.85
CA THR A 92 0.82 8.79 0.49
C THR A 92 -0.36 8.93 1.42
N TRP A 93 -0.34 9.98 2.23
CA TRP A 93 -1.42 10.35 3.12
C TRP A 93 -2.34 11.31 2.38
N ASP A 94 -3.56 10.87 2.07
CA ASP A 94 -4.57 11.73 1.45
C ASP A 94 -5.35 12.43 2.58
N ARG A 95 -5.19 13.74 2.69
CA ARG A 95 -5.81 14.53 3.76
C ARG A 95 -7.24 14.88 3.36
N GLN A 96 -8.13 14.86 4.35
CA GLN A 96 -9.50 15.28 4.11
C GLN A 96 -9.56 16.81 3.93
N GLU A 97 -10.21 17.26 2.85
CA GLU A 97 -10.50 18.68 2.62
C GLU A 97 -11.52 19.18 3.64
N GLN A 98 -11.14 20.17 4.45
CA GLN A 98 -12.03 20.76 5.47
C GLN A 98 -12.70 22.06 5.01
N SER A 99 -12.29 22.66 3.87
CA SER A 99 -12.83 23.93 3.39
C SER A 99 -12.81 24.10 1.86
N VAL A 100 -13.62 25.03 1.35
CA VAL A 100 -13.63 25.42 -0.09
C VAL A 100 -12.28 25.98 -0.55
N ALA A 101 -11.46 26.51 0.37
CA ALA A 101 -10.09 26.94 0.08
C ALA A 101 -9.12 25.74 -0.05
N ASP A 102 -9.41 24.61 0.61
CA ASP A 102 -8.66 23.36 0.47
C ASP A 102 -9.04 22.63 -0.83
N TYR A 103 -10.27 22.78 -1.33
CA TYR A 103 -10.66 22.31 -2.67
C TYR A 103 -9.75 22.86 -3.79
N PHE A 104 -9.29 24.11 -3.67
CA PHE A 104 -8.30 24.68 -4.60
C PHE A 104 -6.87 24.16 -4.36
N LYS A 105 -6.54 23.66 -3.16
CA LYS A 105 -5.25 23.03 -2.83
C LYS A 105 -5.18 21.59 -3.35
N ALA A 106 -6.28 20.85 -3.33
CA ALA A 106 -6.38 19.52 -3.95
C ALA A 106 -6.16 19.58 -5.46
N LEU A 107 -6.69 20.61 -6.13
CA LEU A 107 -6.40 20.92 -7.55
C LEU A 107 -4.90 21.15 -7.85
N VAL A 108 -4.10 21.52 -6.85
CA VAL A 108 -2.65 21.75 -6.95
C VAL A 108 -1.83 20.61 -6.30
N GLY A 109 -2.50 19.54 -5.82
CA GLY A 109 -1.85 18.37 -5.22
C GLY A 109 -1.23 18.62 -3.85
N LYS A 110 -1.63 19.68 -3.14
CA LYS A 110 -1.07 20.03 -1.82
C LYS A 110 -1.65 19.25 -0.63
N ASP A 111 -2.75 18.52 -0.83
CA ASP A 111 -3.39 17.75 0.25
C ASP A 111 -2.88 16.31 0.36
N ARG A 112 -1.93 15.93 -0.50
CA ARG A 112 -1.28 14.62 -0.47
C ARG A 112 0.14 14.73 0.07
N VAL A 113 0.38 14.14 1.22
CA VAL A 113 1.72 14.06 1.79
C VAL A 113 2.36 12.73 1.36
N ARG A 114 3.34 12.81 0.46
CA ARG A 114 4.10 11.64 0.01
C ARG A 114 5.41 11.50 0.79
N ARG A 115 5.63 10.33 1.38
CA ARG A 115 6.85 9.96 2.10
C ARG A 115 7.45 8.70 1.50
N GLU A 116 8.78 8.67 1.37
CA GLU A 116 9.49 7.46 0.98
C GLU A 116 9.55 6.49 2.15
N LEU A 117 9.29 5.22 1.87
CA LEU A 117 9.37 4.15 2.84
C LEU A 117 10.48 3.19 2.44
N ARG A 118 11.41 2.96 3.36
CA ARG A 118 12.40 1.89 3.24
C ARG A 118 12.47 1.13 4.55
N LEU A 119 12.12 -0.15 4.47
CA LEU A 119 12.09 -1.08 5.59
C LEU A 119 12.95 -2.27 5.23
N ARG A 120 13.91 -2.59 6.09
CA ARG A 120 14.71 -3.79 5.95
C ARG A 120 13.92 -5.01 6.43
N ARG A 121 14.31 -6.18 5.97
CA ARG A 121 13.63 -7.44 6.32
C ARG A 121 13.65 -7.70 7.82
N ASP A 122 14.75 -7.38 8.51
CA ASP A 122 14.89 -7.51 9.97
C ASP A 122 14.04 -6.51 10.76
N GLU A 123 13.62 -5.40 10.14
CA GLU A 123 12.63 -4.47 10.70
C GLU A 123 11.19 -5.00 10.54
N LEU A 124 10.94 -5.87 9.54
CA LEU A 124 9.61 -6.36 9.19
C LEU A 124 9.28 -7.70 9.85
N VAL A 125 10.26 -8.62 9.83
CA VAL A 125 10.11 -10.01 10.27
C VAL A 125 11.35 -10.38 11.09
N ARG A 126 11.12 -10.86 12.32
CA ARG A 126 12.17 -11.35 13.21
C ARG A 126 11.85 -12.77 13.59
N GLU A 127 12.75 -13.71 13.29
CA GLU A 127 12.57 -15.14 13.61
C GLU A 127 11.30 -15.78 13.03
N GLY A 128 10.77 -15.23 11.93
CA GLY A 128 9.53 -15.69 11.29
C GLY A 128 8.26 -15.08 11.87
N GLU A 129 8.38 -14.14 12.81
CA GLU A 129 7.26 -13.39 13.36
C GLU A 129 7.28 -11.93 12.90
N VAL A 130 6.09 -11.36 12.71
CA VAL A 130 5.95 -9.94 12.34
C VAL A 130 6.46 -9.08 13.49
N ALA A 131 7.46 -8.25 13.22
CA ALA A 131 8.05 -7.35 14.20
C ALA A 131 7.21 -6.06 14.38
N VAL A 132 5.91 -6.21 14.69
CA VAL A 132 4.96 -5.09 14.81
C VAL A 132 5.46 -4.03 15.78
N GLU A 133 6.01 -4.44 16.92
CA GLU A 133 6.53 -3.55 17.96
C GLU A 133 7.70 -2.69 17.50
N ALA A 134 8.52 -3.19 16.56
CA ALA A 134 9.64 -2.44 15.98
C ALA A 134 9.17 -1.45 14.90
N LEU A 135 8.12 -1.79 14.15
CA LEU A 135 7.58 -0.96 13.08
C LEU A 135 6.72 0.19 13.60
N LEU A 136 5.97 -0.04 14.67
CA LEU A 136 4.95 0.90 15.14
C LEU A 136 5.46 2.31 15.45
N PRO A 137 6.58 2.50 16.20
CA PRO A 137 7.09 3.83 16.50
C PRO A 137 7.44 4.63 15.23
N LYS A 138 8.02 3.95 14.23
CA LYS A 138 8.40 4.56 12.95
C LYS A 138 7.17 4.97 12.15
N LEU A 139 6.16 4.10 12.06
CA LEU A 139 4.91 4.40 11.37
C LEU A 139 4.10 5.52 12.07
N ALA A 140 4.09 5.53 13.41
CA ALA A 140 3.45 6.59 14.19
C ALA A 140 4.15 7.95 13.98
N GLN A 141 5.48 7.97 13.95
CA GLN A 141 6.24 9.19 13.66
C GLN A 141 5.96 9.73 12.26
N GLU A 142 5.88 8.86 11.24
CA GLU A 142 5.52 9.27 9.87
C GLU A 142 4.09 9.82 9.80
N LEU A 143 3.15 9.23 10.53
CA LEU A 143 1.78 9.71 10.64
C LEU A 143 1.71 11.09 11.31
N GLU A 144 2.37 11.27 12.46
CA GLU A 144 2.43 12.56 13.16
C GLU A 144 3.04 13.64 12.26
N ALA A 145 4.13 13.31 11.55
CA ALA A 145 4.77 14.21 10.61
C ALA A 145 3.88 14.55 9.42
N ALA A 146 3.00 13.65 8.98
CA ALA A 146 2.04 13.90 7.91
C ALA A 146 0.85 14.78 8.35
N LEU A 147 0.44 14.66 9.61
CA LEU A 147 -0.67 15.43 10.18
C LEU A 147 -0.25 16.84 10.64
N GLY A 148 1.00 17.01 11.10
CA GLY A 148 1.53 18.26 11.65
C GLY A 148 2.15 19.24 10.63
N SER A 149 2.32 18.83 9.37
CA SER A 149 2.83 19.65 8.25
C SER A 149 1.70 20.30 7.45
#